data_AF-A0A8T6EIR3-F1
#
_entry.id   AF-A0A8T6EIR3-F1
#
_cell.length_a   1.000
_cell.length_b   1.000
_cell.length_c   1.000
_cell.angle_alpha   90.00
_cell.angle_beta   90.00
_cell.angle_gamma   90.00
#
_symmetry.space_group_name_H-M   'P 1'
#
loop_
_entity.id
_entity.type
_entity.pdbx_description
1 polymer ?
#
loop_
_entity_poly.entity_id
_entity_poly.type
_entity_poly.pdbx_seq_one_letter_code
_entity_poly.pdbx_strand_id
1 'polypeptide(L)'
;METSNQISDMIDPTVIVVYLRQPCTTDPYESRADPYWEFGSFGCTGCHSHNLMSLKKLEELRGCRLAFVQGGRGEIRLVYLTPRVDIRYHLHRGEVVWQPPEMPFTFTSAPILMNNECQSDVPSVFDLLDNVNRSTPCAKFASKFRSRRTPLPTYVARELTKVYEQFSNLKEPRAKSYVEAMPYELPKIDRERRKSYEENLAFSNATHSRRRISSLNMTKGCTKTRRFTKSC
;
A
#
# COMPACT_ATOMS: atom_id res chain seq x y z
N MET A 1 34.56 10.19 -2.18
CA MET A 1 33.10 10.36 -2.35
C MET A 1 32.40 9.46 -1.34
N GLU A 2 32.46 9.79 -0.05
CA GLU A 2 32.04 8.90 1.06
C GLU A 2 31.10 9.57 2.08
N THR A 3 30.53 10.74 1.74
CA THR A 3 29.71 11.52 2.68
C THR A 3 28.20 11.34 2.49
N SER A 4 27.75 10.73 1.39
CA SER A 4 26.31 10.59 1.07
C SER A 4 25.61 9.45 1.83
N ASN A 5 26.34 8.39 2.18
CA ASN A 5 25.76 7.21 2.82
C ASN A 5 25.65 7.33 4.35
N GLN A 6 26.41 8.21 5.00
CA GLN A 6 26.34 8.39 6.46
C GLN A 6 25.22 9.35 6.91
N ILE A 7 24.75 10.25 6.04
CA ILE A 7 23.66 11.19 6.39
C ILE A 7 22.30 10.47 6.38
N SER A 8 22.11 9.40 5.60
CA SER A 8 20.84 8.65 5.59
C SER A 8 20.58 7.87 6.88
N ASP A 9 21.63 7.51 7.61
CA ASP A 9 21.56 6.76 8.87
C ASP A 9 21.21 7.65 10.08
N MET A 10 21.27 8.98 9.94
CA MET A 10 20.91 9.92 11.00
C MET A 10 19.45 10.41 10.95
N ILE A 11 18.71 10.11 9.87
CA ILE A 11 17.30 10.49 9.78
C ILE A 11 16.46 9.36 10.37
N ASP A 12 15.80 9.64 11.49
CA ASP A 12 14.86 8.71 12.11
C ASP A 12 13.89 8.09 11.11
N PRO A 13 13.71 6.75 11.15
CA PRO A 13 12.91 6.07 10.16
C PRO A 13 11.44 6.50 10.30
N THR A 14 10.95 7.26 9.32
CA THR A 14 9.52 7.58 9.22
C THR A 14 8.83 6.36 8.62
N VAL A 15 8.22 5.55 9.48
CA VAL A 15 7.57 4.28 9.10
C VAL A 15 6.06 4.44 9.20
N ILE A 16 5.35 4.10 8.12
CA ILE A 16 3.89 4.04 8.08
C ILE A 16 3.45 2.59 7.90
N VAL A 17 2.53 2.14 8.75
CA VAL A 17 1.99 0.78 8.67
C VAL A 17 0.96 0.68 7.56
N VAL A 18 1.09 -0.34 6.72
CA VAL A 18 0.12 -0.71 5.69
C VAL A 18 -0.50 -2.04 6.07
N TYR A 19 -1.69 -2.00 6.67
CA TYR A 19 -2.42 -3.19 7.06
C TYR A 19 -3.16 -3.81 5.87
N LEU A 20 -2.66 -4.95 5.39
CA LEU A 20 -3.22 -5.68 4.26
C LEU A 20 -4.50 -6.41 4.68
N ARG A 21 -5.57 -6.27 3.88
CA ARG A 21 -6.85 -6.97 4.12
C ARG A 21 -6.65 -8.47 3.92
N GLN A 22 -7.11 -9.29 4.86
CA GLN A 22 -7.13 -10.76 4.72
C GLN A 22 -8.01 -11.20 3.54
N PRO A 23 -7.58 -12.18 2.73
CA PRO A 23 -8.43 -12.79 1.71
C PRO A 23 -9.72 -13.36 2.29
N CYS A 24 -10.83 -13.19 1.57
CA CYS A 24 -12.07 -13.90 1.86
C CYS A 24 -11.99 -15.29 1.23
N THR A 25 -11.61 -16.31 2.00
CA THR A 25 -11.39 -17.67 1.46
C THR A 25 -12.68 -18.36 1.00
N THR A 26 -13.84 -17.89 1.45
CA THR A 26 -15.15 -18.41 1.06
C THR A 26 -15.71 -17.80 -0.23
N ASP A 27 -15.12 -16.71 -0.72
CA ASP A 27 -15.54 -16.08 -1.97
C ASP A 27 -14.68 -16.61 -3.13
N PRO A 28 -15.24 -17.40 -4.07
CA PRO A 28 -14.47 -17.96 -5.18
C PRO A 28 -13.96 -16.91 -6.17
N TYR A 29 -14.48 -15.68 -6.13
CA TYR A 29 -14.05 -14.57 -6.98
C TYR A 29 -13.04 -13.65 -6.28
N GLU A 30 -12.74 -13.91 -5.00
CA GLU A 30 -11.75 -13.17 -4.24
C GLU A 30 -10.39 -13.25 -4.94
N SER A 31 -9.92 -12.10 -5.41
CA SER A 31 -8.63 -11.93 -6.06
C SER A 31 -7.87 -10.79 -5.43
N ARG A 32 -6.54 -10.85 -5.52
CA ARG A 32 -5.64 -9.84 -4.97
C ARG A 32 -4.56 -9.49 -5.97
N ALA A 33 -4.58 -8.23 -6.37
CA ALA A 33 -3.64 -7.65 -7.32
C ALA A 33 -2.52 -6.90 -6.58
N ASP A 34 -2.88 -6.05 -5.62
CA ASP A 34 -1.94 -5.24 -4.82
C ASP A 34 -1.56 -5.93 -3.48
N PRO A 35 -0.32 -5.73 -2.98
CA PRO A 35 0.76 -4.97 -3.60
C PRO A 35 1.46 -5.71 -4.74
N TYR A 36 2.10 -4.97 -5.65
CA TYR A 36 2.97 -5.50 -6.70
C TYR A 36 4.43 -5.51 -6.22
N TRP A 37 4.74 -6.42 -5.30
CA TRP A 37 6.08 -6.61 -4.74
C TRP A 37 7.16 -6.78 -5.80
N GLU A 38 6.85 -7.60 -6.79
CA GLU A 38 7.72 -7.96 -7.91
C GLU A 38 8.19 -6.74 -8.70
N PHE A 39 7.43 -5.65 -8.66
CA PHE A 39 7.64 -4.43 -9.44
C PHE A 39 7.91 -3.21 -8.55
N GLY A 40 7.94 -3.39 -7.23
CA GLY A 40 8.16 -2.32 -6.28
C GLY A 40 7.04 -1.28 -6.32
N SER A 41 5.78 -1.72 -6.36
CA SER A 41 4.61 -0.86 -6.53
C SER A 41 3.45 -1.19 -5.61
N PHE A 42 2.75 -0.15 -5.15
CA PHE A 42 1.52 -0.26 -4.38
C PHE A 42 0.54 0.86 -4.75
N GLY A 43 -0.75 0.53 -4.87
CA GLY A 43 -1.84 1.49 -4.98
C GLY A 43 -2.34 1.77 -6.40
N CYS A 44 -1.64 1.28 -7.42
CA CYS A 44 -2.02 1.49 -8.83
C CYS A 44 -3.39 0.86 -9.18
N THR A 45 -3.88 -0.12 -8.40
CA THR A 45 -5.24 -0.68 -8.56
C THR A 45 -6.34 0.26 -8.05
N GLY A 46 -5.98 1.36 -7.36
CA GLY A 46 -6.91 2.25 -6.67
C GLY A 46 -7.26 1.77 -5.25
N CYS A 47 -6.60 0.71 -4.76
CA CYS A 47 -6.72 0.30 -3.37
C CYS A 47 -6.33 1.45 -2.43
N HIS A 48 -6.98 1.53 -1.27
CA HIS A 48 -6.69 2.57 -0.26
C HIS A 48 -6.88 4.03 -0.72
N SER A 49 -7.53 4.27 -1.87
CA SER A 49 -7.75 5.62 -2.46
C SER A 49 -8.51 6.60 -1.56
N HIS A 50 -9.32 6.09 -0.62
CA HIS A 50 -10.04 6.90 0.36
C HIS A 50 -9.24 7.15 1.66
N ASN A 51 -8.10 6.47 1.85
CA ASN A 51 -7.24 6.61 3.03
C ASN A 51 -5.77 6.79 2.63
N LEU A 52 -4.92 5.77 2.75
CA LEU A 52 -3.46 5.80 2.55
C LEU A 52 -3.05 6.23 1.14
N MET A 53 -3.84 5.93 0.12
CA MET A 53 -3.56 6.30 -1.27
C MET A 53 -4.43 7.46 -1.77
N SER A 54 -4.97 8.27 -0.85
CA SER A 54 -5.69 9.49 -1.22
C SER A 54 -4.76 10.51 -1.89
N LEU A 55 -5.11 10.92 -3.11
CA LEU A 55 -4.34 11.89 -3.91
C LEU A 55 -4.00 13.18 -3.15
N LYS A 56 -4.94 13.66 -2.32
CA LYS A 56 -4.78 14.90 -1.55
C LYS A 56 -3.64 14.84 -0.52
N LYS A 57 -3.28 13.63 -0.09
CA LYS A 57 -2.30 13.38 0.97
C LYS A 57 -1.16 12.48 0.52
N LEU A 58 -1.12 12.12 -0.77
CA LEU A 58 -0.20 11.12 -1.27
C LEU A 58 1.26 11.56 -1.11
N GLU A 59 1.51 12.86 -1.30
CA GLU A 59 2.83 13.46 -1.17
C GLU A 59 3.43 13.32 0.24
N GLU A 60 2.60 13.20 1.27
CA GLU A 60 3.04 12.94 2.66
C GLU A 60 3.78 11.60 2.80
N LEU A 61 3.61 10.68 1.84
CA LEU A 61 4.28 9.37 1.86
C LEU A 61 5.69 9.41 1.26
N ARG A 62 6.04 10.46 0.50
CA ARG A 62 7.36 10.55 -0.16
C ARG A 62 8.47 10.49 0.87
N GLY A 63 9.46 9.63 0.64
CA GLY A 63 10.61 9.45 1.52
C GLY A 63 10.34 8.62 2.79
N CYS A 64 9.08 8.25 3.06
CA CYS A 64 8.73 7.32 4.13
C CYS A 64 9.11 5.88 3.78
N ARG A 65 9.14 5.01 4.78
CA ARG A 65 9.13 3.54 4.59
C ARG A 65 7.73 3.02 4.91
N LEU A 66 7.27 2.04 4.14
CA LEU A 66 5.99 1.38 4.36
C LEU A 66 6.24 0.02 4.99
N ALA A 67 5.69 -0.18 6.19
CA ALA A 67 5.70 -1.44 6.91
C ALA A 67 4.43 -2.22 6.56
N PHE A 68 4.54 -3.17 5.64
CA PHE A 68 3.42 -3.99 5.22
C PHE A 68 3.22 -5.14 6.17
N VAL A 69 2.02 -5.22 6.69
CA VAL A 69 1.65 -6.19 7.70
C VAL A 69 0.43 -6.97 7.22
N GLN A 70 0.45 -8.26 7.48
CA GLN A 70 -0.56 -9.20 7.02
C GLN A 70 -1.14 -9.94 8.21
N GLY A 71 -2.46 -10.02 8.29
CA GLY A 71 -3.13 -10.84 9.30
C GLY A 71 -3.20 -12.30 8.85
N GLY A 72 -2.92 -13.23 9.75
CA GLY A 72 -3.14 -14.68 9.64
C GLY A 72 -4.16 -15.19 10.67
N ARG A 73 -4.03 -16.47 11.07
CA ARG A 73 -4.98 -17.13 11.97
C ARG A 73 -4.63 -16.85 13.43
N GLY A 74 -4.94 -15.63 13.88
CA GLY A 74 -4.67 -15.19 15.26
C GLY A 74 -3.34 -14.46 15.46
N GLU A 75 -2.64 -14.17 14.37
CA GLU A 75 -1.37 -13.44 14.36
C GLU A 75 -1.35 -12.38 13.26
N ILE A 76 -0.50 -11.37 13.42
CA ILE A 76 -0.19 -10.33 12.45
C ILE A 76 1.31 -10.32 12.29
N ARG A 77 1.78 -10.37 11.04
CA ARG A 77 3.21 -10.44 10.72
C ARG A 77 3.64 -9.28 9.85
N LEU A 78 4.88 -8.82 10.06
CA LEU A 78 5.53 -7.80 9.23
C LEU A 78 6.18 -8.49 8.03
N VAL A 79 5.44 -8.57 6.92
CA VAL A 79 5.87 -9.33 5.73
C VAL A 79 6.87 -8.56 4.87
N TYR A 80 6.86 -7.23 4.93
CA TYR A 80 7.78 -6.41 4.17
C TYR A 80 7.95 -5.02 4.78
N LEU A 81 9.16 -4.48 4.67
CA LEU A 81 9.46 -3.08 4.96
C LEU A 81 10.17 -2.50 3.75
N THR A 82 9.55 -1.52 3.09
CA THR A 82 10.12 -0.94 1.88
C THR A 82 11.43 -0.19 2.20
N PRO A 83 12.29 0.00 1.19
CA PRO A 83 13.15 1.18 1.10
C PRO A 83 12.33 2.48 1.20
N ARG A 84 13.01 3.64 1.21
CA ARG A 84 12.30 4.91 1.11
C ARG A 84 11.51 4.96 -0.20
N VAL A 85 10.25 5.33 -0.11
CA VAL A 85 9.34 5.30 -1.25
C VAL A 85 9.31 6.63 -1.99
N ASP A 86 9.03 6.55 -3.29
CA ASP A 86 8.71 7.66 -4.16
C ASP A 86 7.22 7.56 -4.57
N ILE A 87 6.68 8.64 -5.11
CA ILE A 87 5.28 8.79 -5.49
C ILE A 87 5.17 9.07 -6.98
N ARG A 88 4.36 8.28 -7.67
CA ARG A 88 3.93 8.53 -9.04
C ARG A 88 2.45 8.90 -9.05
N TYR A 89 2.16 9.98 -9.76
CA TYR A 89 0.81 10.45 -9.97
C TYR A 89 0.28 9.93 -11.30
N HIS A 90 -0.88 9.31 -11.23
CA HIS A 90 -1.72 9.03 -12.38
C HIS A 90 -2.96 9.94 -12.33
N LEU A 91 -3.77 9.96 -13.38
CA LEU A 91 -4.86 10.92 -13.53
C LEU A 91 -5.84 10.93 -12.35
N HIS A 92 -6.22 9.76 -11.86
CA HIS A 92 -7.19 9.59 -10.77
C HIS A 92 -6.68 8.71 -9.62
N ARG A 93 -5.39 8.35 -9.64
CA ARG A 93 -4.79 7.40 -8.69
C ARG A 93 -3.36 7.77 -8.36
N GLY A 94 -2.96 7.43 -7.15
CA GLY A 94 -1.58 7.48 -6.71
C GLY A 94 -0.95 6.10 -6.79
N GLU A 95 0.34 6.06 -7.05
CA GLU A 95 1.17 4.88 -6.94
C GLU A 95 2.35 5.22 -6.02
N VAL A 96 2.57 4.39 -5.01
CA VAL A 96 3.81 4.42 -4.24
C VAL A 96 4.77 3.43 -4.91
N VAL A 97 6.00 3.87 -5.17
CA VAL A 97 7.03 3.05 -5.80
C VAL A 97 8.30 3.00 -4.98
N TRP A 98 9.02 1.88 -5.04
CA TRP A 98 10.31 1.73 -4.40
C TRP A 98 11.29 0.95 -5.28
N GLN A 99 12.58 1.15 -5.01
CA GLN A 99 13.68 0.45 -5.66
C GLN A 99 14.75 0.10 -4.60
N PRO A 100 15.44 -1.05 -4.73
CA PRO A 100 15.13 -2.13 -5.68
C PRO A 100 13.79 -2.82 -5.34
N PRO A 101 13.07 -3.38 -6.33
CA PRO A 101 11.91 -4.21 -6.05
C PRO A 101 12.39 -5.52 -5.41
N GLU A 102 11.66 -5.97 -4.39
CA GLU A 102 12.01 -7.18 -3.67
C GLU A 102 10.74 -7.87 -3.18
N MET A 103 10.76 -9.20 -3.21
CA MET A 103 9.67 -9.99 -2.67
C MET A 103 9.65 -9.97 -1.13
N PRO A 104 8.45 -10.00 -0.52
CA PRO A 104 8.30 -10.07 0.93
C PRO A 104 8.81 -11.40 1.48
N PHE A 105 8.94 -11.47 2.80
CA PHE A 105 9.04 -12.74 3.49
C PHE A 105 7.81 -13.61 3.19
N THR A 106 7.98 -14.92 3.22
CA THR A 106 6.80 -15.81 3.30
C THR A 106 6.06 -15.50 4.59
N PHE A 107 4.73 -15.69 4.62
CA PHE A 107 3.96 -15.37 5.81
C PHE A 107 4.51 -16.08 7.06
N THR A 108 4.88 -17.35 6.93
CA THR A 108 5.36 -18.18 8.06
C THR A 108 6.78 -17.86 8.53
N SER A 109 7.61 -17.20 7.71
CA SER A 109 8.97 -16.77 8.10
C SER A 109 9.02 -15.31 8.56
N ALA A 110 8.03 -14.50 8.18
CA ALA A 110 7.97 -13.10 8.57
C ALA A 110 7.90 -12.93 10.11
N PRO A 111 8.56 -11.88 10.66
CA PRO A 111 8.51 -11.60 12.09
C PRO A 111 7.08 -11.40 12.57
N ILE A 112 6.80 -11.95 13.75
CA ILE A 112 5.52 -11.81 14.43
C ILE A 112 5.45 -10.40 14.99
N LEU A 113 4.67 -9.56 14.32
CA LEU A 113 4.39 -8.23 14.86
C LEU A 113 3.52 -8.36 16.10
N MET A 114 2.52 -9.24 16.07
CA MET A 114 1.83 -9.68 17.29
C MET A 114 0.99 -10.94 17.09
N ASN A 115 0.62 -11.62 18.17
CA ASN A 115 -0.46 -12.60 18.18
C ASN A 115 -1.45 -12.40 19.35
N ASN A 116 -2.49 -13.23 19.39
CA ASN A 116 -3.51 -13.14 20.44
C ASN A 116 -3.02 -13.65 21.81
N GLU A 117 -1.90 -14.37 21.83
CA GLU A 117 -1.18 -14.84 23.01
C GLU A 117 -0.19 -13.79 23.56
N CYS A 118 -0.24 -12.55 23.03
CA CYS A 118 0.61 -11.42 23.43
C CYS A 118 2.11 -11.62 23.16
N GLN A 119 2.49 -12.46 22.21
CA GLN A 119 3.87 -12.61 21.73
C GLN A 119 4.15 -11.63 20.59
N SER A 120 5.38 -11.13 20.51
CA SER A 120 5.83 -10.20 19.47
C SER A 120 7.36 -10.16 19.39
N ASP A 121 7.87 -10.07 18.17
CA ASP A 121 9.27 -9.73 17.90
C ASP A 121 9.52 -8.21 17.99
N VAL A 122 8.46 -7.39 18.05
CA VAL A 122 8.49 -5.92 18.20
C VAL A 122 7.63 -5.50 19.39
N PRO A 123 8.03 -5.79 20.65
CA PRO A 123 7.17 -5.60 21.82
C PRO A 123 6.61 -4.18 22.00
N SER A 124 7.33 -3.15 21.55
CA SER A 124 6.86 -1.75 21.65
C SER A 124 5.57 -1.46 20.87
N VAL A 125 5.15 -2.37 19.98
CA VAL A 125 3.89 -2.24 19.25
C VAL A 125 2.66 -2.32 20.16
N PHE A 126 2.77 -2.99 21.32
CA PHE A 126 1.66 -3.13 22.26
C PHE A 126 1.26 -1.81 22.89
N ASP A 127 2.21 -0.90 23.13
CA ASP A 127 1.95 0.46 23.62
C ASP A 127 1.00 1.24 22.71
N LEU A 128 0.99 0.88 21.42
CA LEU A 128 0.11 1.53 20.45
C LEU A 128 -1.32 1.06 20.57
N LEU A 129 -1.66 0.06 21.38
CA LEU A 129 -3.00 -0.53 21.42
C LEU A 129 -3.86 -0.05 22.57
N ASP A 130 -3.32 0.86 23.38
CA ASP A 130 -4.05 1.54 24.42
C ASP A 130 -5.31 2.21 23.86
N ASN A 131 -6.37 2.13 24.66
CA ASN A 131 -7.68 2.73 24.39
C ASN A 131 -8.41 2.19 23.13
N VAL A 132 -8.04 1.01 22.63
CA VAL A 132 -8.78 0.36 21.54
C VAL A 132 -9.80 -0.63 22.09
N ASN A 133 -11.08 -0.37 21.80
CA ASN A 133 -12.20 -1.21 22.24
C ASN A 133 -12.34 -2.49 21.39
N ARG A 134 -11.44 -3.47 21.63
CA ARG A 134 -11.49 -4.83 21.08
C ARG A 134 -10.95 -5.82 22.11
N SER A 135 -11.42 -7.07 22.03
CA SER A 135 -11.09 -8.13 22.99
C SER A 135 -9.70 -8.72 22.78
N THR A 136 -9.25 -8.85 21.54
CA THR A 136 -7.95 -9.48 21.23
C THR A 136 -6.90 -8.47 20.75
N PRO A 137 -5.61 -8.72 21.01
CA PRO A 137 -4.52 -7.87 20.51
C PRO A 137 -4.59 -7.66 19.00
N CYS A 138 -4.75 -8.73 18.21
CA CYS A 138 -4.85 -8.62 16.75
C CYS A 138 -6.05 -7.79 16.30
N ALA A 139 -7.21 -7.93 16.98
CA ALA A 139 -8.38 -7.12 16.68
C ALA A 139 -8.16 -5.65 17.02
N LYS A 140 -7.48 -5.34 18.14
CA LYS A 140 -7.09 -3.97 18.49
C LYS A 140 -6.19 -3.36 17.42
N PHE A 141 -5.16 -4.09 17.00
CA PHE A 141 -4.23 -3.64 15.96
C PHE A 141 -4.96 -3.40 14.63
N ALA A 142 -5.71 -4.37 14.14
CA ALA A 142 -6.48 -4.23 12.91
C ALA A 142 -7.44 -3.03 12.97
N SER A 143 -8.12 -2.83 14.11
CA SER A 143 -9.01 -1.68 14.31
C SER A 143 -8.28 -0.34 14.27
N LYS A 144 -7.06 -0.26 14.81
CA LYS A 144 -6.29 0.98 14.89
C LYS A 144 -5.58 1.33 13.58
N PHE A 145 -5.07 0.33 12.86
CA PHE A 145 -4.17 0.54 11.72
C PHE A 145 -4.83 0.39 10.34
N ARG A 146 -6.05 -0.18 10.23
CA ARG A 146 -6.72 -0.40 8.93
C ARG A 146 -6.92 0.87 8.09
N SER A 147 -7.04 2.04 8.73
CA SER A 147 -7.17 3.34 8.05
C SER A 147 -6.11 4.36 8.46
N ARG A 148 -5.16 3.96 9.33
CA ARG A 148 -4.16 4.90 9.86
C ARG A 148 -3.13 5.22 8.80
N ARG A 149 -2.77 6.50 8.75
CA ARG A 149 -1.69 7.03 7.91
C ARG A 149 -0.56 7.64 8.72
N THR A 150 -0.83 7.95 9.99
CA THR A 150 0.14 8.60 10.86
C THR A 150 1.34 7.68 11.06
N PRO A 151 2.57 8.20 10.91
CA PRO A 151 3.78 7.47 11.23
C PRO A 151 3.73 6.82 12.62
N LEU A 152 4.49 5.73 12.75
CA LEU A 152 4.79 5.13 14.04
C LEU A 152 5.61 6.11 14.89
N PRO A 153 5.44 6.10 16.22
CA PRO A 153 6.40 6.78 17.10
C PRO A 153 7.81 6.28 16.82
N THR A 154 8.79 7.19 16.91
CA THR A 154 10.19 6.92 16.54
C THR A 154 10.76 5.65 17.18
N TYR A 155 10.48 5.42 18.46
CA TYR A 155 10.99 4.26 19.18
C TYR A 155 10.45 2.94 18.60
N VAL A 156 9.15 2.87 18.29
CA VAL A 156 8.53 1.70 17.63
C VAL A 156 9.06 1.54 16.20
N ALA A 157 9.21 2.64 15.47
CA ALA A 157 9.72 2.60 14.10
C ALA A 157 11.16 2.07 14.03
N ARG A 158 12.02 2.47 14.97
CA ARG A 158 13.40 1.97 15.11
C ARG A 158 13.43 0.48 15.47
N GLU A 159 12.63 0.05 16.44
CA GLU A 159 12.56 -1.37 16.82
C GLU A 159 12.08 -2.23 15.65
N LEU A 160 10.97 -1.83 15.00
CA LEU A 160 10.42 -2.53 13.84
C LEU A 160 11.45 -2.65 12.71
N THR A 161 12.17 -1.56 12.43
CA THR A 161 13.22 -1.53 11.40
C THR A 161 14.35 -2.50 11.74
N LYS A 162 14.84 -2.45 12.98
CA LYS A 162 15.90 -3.34 13.47
C LYS A 162 15.53 -4.81 13.34
N VAL A 163 14.31 -5.17 13.74
CA VAL A 163 13.81 -6.56 13.65
C VAL A 163 13.71 -7.01 12.20
N TYR A 164 13.18 -6.17 11.31
CA TYR A 164 13.11 -6.48 9.89
C TYR A 164 14.50 -6.72 9.26
N GLU A 165 15.47 -5.88 9.61
CA GLU A 165 16.84 -5.99 9.13
C GLU A 165 17.54 -7.24 9.68
N GLN A 166 17.27 -7.63 10.94
CA GLN A 166 17.75 -8.89 11.50
C GLN A 166 17.24 -10.09 10.71
N PHE A 167 15.94 -10.19 10.44
CA PHE A 167 15.36 -11.28 9.64
C PHE A 167 15.91 -11.29 8.21
N SER A 168 16.12 -10.10 7.63
CA SER A 168 16.73 -9.96 6.30
C SER A 168 18.17 -10.47 6.29
N ASN A 169 18.96 -10.14 7.32
CA ASN A 169 20.36 -10.56 7.45
C ASN A 169 20.50 -12.06 7.74
N LEU A 170 19.55 -12.65 8.47
CA LEU A 170 19.44 -14.10 8.67
C LEU A 170 19.01 -14.86 7.40
N LYS A 171 18.66 -14.14 6.34
CA LYS A 171 18.18 -14.69 5.06
C LYS A 171 16.94 -15.56 5.25
N GLU A 172 16.02 -15.11 6.09
CA GLU A 172 14.71 -15.74 6.24
C GLU A 172 14.01 -15.87 4.88
N PRO A 173 13.26 -16.97 4.63
CA PRO A 173 12.66 -17.25 3.34
C PRO A 173 11.84 -16.10 2.77
N ARG A 174 12.19 -15.66 1.57
CA ARG A 174 11.38 -14.74 0.77
C ARG A 174 10.51 -15.51 -0.20
N ALA A 175 9.30 -14.99 -0.39
CA ALA A 175 8.36 -15.55 -1.34
C ALA A 175 8.92 -15.42 -2.77
N LYS A 176 8.75 -16.45 -3.60
CA LYS A 176 9.09 -16.42 -5.03
C LYS A 176 7.95 -15.90 -5.90
N SER A 177 6.75 -15.85 -5.34
CA SER A 177 5.54 -15.35 -5.99
C SER A 177 4.62 -14.68 -4.97
N TYR A 178 3.70 -13.83 -5.44
CA TYR A 178 2.68 -13.22 -4.58
C TYR A 178 1.89 -14.24 -3.74
N VAL A 179 1.57 -15.41 -4.32
CA VAL A 179 0.78 -16.44 -3.64
C VAL A 179 1.53 -17.01 -2.44
N GLU A 180 2.84 -17.22 -2.57
CA GLU A 180 3.69 -17.75 -1.50
C GLU A 180 3.87 -16.74 -0.34
N ALA A 181 3.65 -15.45 -0.60
CA ALA A 181 3.66 -14.42 0.45
C ALA A 181 2.39 -14.43 1.32
N MET A 182 1.34 -15.15 0.91
CA MET A 182 0.04 -15.07 1.56
C MET A 182 -0.08 -16.01 2.77
N PRO A 183 -0.87 -15.64 3.80
CA PRO A 183 -1.15 -16.48 4.96
C PRO A 183 -2.04 -17.69 4.63
N TYR A 184 -2.73 -17.65 3.48
CA TYR A 184 -3.68 -18.65 3.03
C TYR A 184 -3.62 -18.78 1.52
N GLU A 185 -4.08 -19.93 1.01
CA GLU A 185 -4.30 -20.11 -0.41
C GLU A 185 -5.39 -19.15 -0.92
N LEU A 186 -5.10 -18.50 -2.05
CA LEU A 186 -6.04 -17.60 -2.70
C LEU A 186 -6.99 -18.39 -3.61
N PRO A 187 -8.32 -18.13 -3.56
CA PRO A 187 -9.27 -18.77 -4.46
C PRO A 187 -8.99 -18.48 -5.93
N LYS A 188 -8.59 -17.24 -6.24
CA LYS A 188 -8.22 -16.81 -7.59
C LYS A 188 -6.82 -16.21 -7.62
N ILE A 189 -5.93 -16.87 -8.35
CA ILE A 189 -4.55 -16.45 -8.56
C ILE A 189 -4.44 -15.67 -9.88
N ASP A 190 -3.91 -14.45 -9.81
CA ASP A 190 -3.46 -13.73 -11.01
C ASP A 190 -2.12 -14.31 -11.47
N ARG A 191 -2.12 -15.01 -12.61
CA ARG A 191 -0.91 -15.60 -13.22
C ARG A 191 -0.20 -14.64 -14.16
N GLU A 192 -0.85 -13.55 -14.57
CA GLU A 192 -0.32 -12.56 -15.52
C GLU A 192 -0.04 -11.22 -14.82
N ARG A 193 0.47 -11.26 -13.58
CA ARG A 193 0.62 -10.06 -12.72
C ARG A 193 1.29 -8.87 -13.40
N ARG A 194 2.28 -9.10 -14.26
CA ARG A 194 2.94 -8.03 -15.04
C ARG A 194 1.97 -7.34 -15.99
N LYS A 195 1.20 -8.12 -16.75
CA LYS A 195 0.18 -7.60 -17.66
C LYS A 195 -0.91 -6.88 -16.87
N SER A 196 -1.40 -7.46 -15.77
CA SER A 196 -2.37 -6.81 -14.88
C SER A 196 -1.83 -5.48 -14.32
N TYR A 197 -0.56 -5.42 -13.95
CA TYR A 197 0.09 -4.19 -13.49
C TYR A 197 0.13 -3.13 -14.60
N GLU A 198 0.62 -3.50 -15.78
CA GLU A 198 0.68 -2.62 -16.96
C GLU A 198 -0.72 -2.13 -17.39
N GLU A 199 -1.73 -3.00 -17.36
CA GLU A 199 -3.13 -2.64 -17.62
C GLU A 199 -3.68 -1.67 -16.57
N ASN A 200 -3.35 -1.84 -15.28
CA ASN A 200 -3.74 -0.90 -14.24
C ASN A 200 -3.07 0.47 -14.42
N LEU A 201 -1.79 0.50 -14.81
CA LEU A 201 -1.09 1.75 -15.15
C LEU A 201 -1.72 2.41 -16.38
N ALA A 202 -1.96 1.64 -17.45
CA ALA A 202 -2.57 2.11 -18.68
C ALA A 202 -3.98 2.66 -18.42
N PHE A 203 -4.81 1.96 -17.66
CA PHE A 203 -6.14 2.42 -17.27
C PHE A 203 -6.07 3.74 -16.50
N SER A 204 -5.12 3.84 -15.57
CA SER A 204 -4.89 5.05 -14.76
C SER A 204 -4.42 6.25 -15.58
N ASN A 205 -3.81 6.01 -16.75
CA ASN A 205 -3.33 7.03 -17.68
C ASN A 205 -4.31 7.34 -18.84
N ALA A 206 -5.07 6.35 -19.32
CA ALA A 206 -5.85 6.40 -20.56
C ALA A 206 -7.22 7.09 -20.44
N THR A 207 -7.73 7.37 -19.23
CA THR A 207 -9.04 8.03 -19.04
C THR A 207 -9.09 9.47 -19.59
N HIS A 208 -8.00 9.98 -20.17
CA HIS A 208 -7.93 11.27 -20.85
C HIS A 208 -8.45 11.26 -22.31
N SER A 209 -8.40 10.15 -23.05
CA SER A 209 -8.70 10.18 -24.51
C SER A 209 -10.20 10.24 -24.82
N ARG A 210 -11.05 9.56 -24.02
CA ARG A 210 -12.51 9.56 -24.25
C ARG A 210 -13.20 10.87 -23.86
N ARG A 211 -12.67 11.64 -22.89
CA ARG A 211 -13.23 12.95 -22.49
C ARG A 211 -12.82 14.11 -23.41
N ARG A 212 -11.73 13.97 -24.18
CA ARG A 212 -11.36 14.98 -25.20
C ARG A 212 -12.16 14.84 -26.49
N ILE A 213 -12.61 13.63 -26.83
CA ILE A 213 -13.44 13.40 -28.03
C ILE A 213 -14.89 13.86 -27.79
N SER A 214 -15.42 13.73 -26.58
CA SER A 214 -16.77 14.21 -26.26
C SER A 214 -16.85 15.73 -26.11
N SER A 215 -15.79 16.42 -25.68
CA SER A 215 -15.77 17.89 -25.57
C SER A 215 -15.51 18.61 -26.89
N LEU A 216 -14.85 17.99 -27.88
CA LEU A 216 -14.73 18.56 -29.23
C LEU A 216 -16.01 18.44 -30.07
N ASN A 217 -16.89 17.48 -29.76
CA ASN A 217 -18.14 17.28 -30.51
C ASN A 217 -19.35 18.08 -29.98
N MET A 218 -19.23 18.76 -28.83
CA MET A 218 -20.30 19.62 -28.30
C MET A 218 -20.18 21.11 -28.67
N THR A 219 -19.08 21.54 -29.30
CA THR A 219 -18.88 22.95 -29.71
C THR A 219 -19.34 23.29 -31.13
N LYS A 220 -19.98 22.37 -31.86
CA LYS A 220 -20.56 22.63 -33.19
C LYS A 220 -22.08 22.49 -33.17
N GLY A 221 -22.78 23.47 -32.59
CA GLY A 221 -24.23 23.46 -32.66
C GLY A 221 -24.96 24.48 -31.77
N CYS A 222 -24.59 25.76 -31.81
CA CYS A 222 -25.50 26.80 -31.33
C CYS A 222 -25.19 28.15 -32.01
N THR A 223 -25.51 28.26 -33.30
CA THR A 223 -25.61 29.55 -33.98
C THR A 223 -26.91 30.22 -33.55
N LYS A 224 -26.80 31.21 -32.65
CA LYS A 224 -27.87 32.14 -32.27
C LYS A 224 -28.27 33.00 -33.48
N THR A 225 -29.46 32.80 -34.01
CA THR A 225 -30.14 33.78 -34.88
C THR A 225 -30.90 34.78 -33.99
N ARG A 226 -30.32 35.97 -33.81
CA ARG A 226 -31.03 37.16 -33.33
C ARG A 226 -31.92 37.68 -34.47
N ARG A 227 -33.22 37.83 -34.24
CA ARG A 227 -34.05 38.78 -35.00
C ARG A 227 -34.56 39.87 -34.06
N PHE A 228 -34.09 41.08 -34.35
CA PHE A 228 -34.70 42.34 -33.97
C PHE A 228 -35.96 42.54 -34.83
N THR A 229 -37.06 42.95 -34.22
CA THR A 229 -38.05 43.83 -34.86
C THR A 229 -38.65 44.75 -33.81
N LYS A 230 -38.60 46.05 -34.09
CA LYS A 230 -39.15 47.19 -33.35
C LYS A 230 -40.56 47.55 -33.88
N SER A 231 -41.30 48.28 -33.05
CA SER A 231 -42.41 49.22 -33.33
C SER A 231 -43.77 48.62 -33.74
N CYS A 232 -44.92 49.14 -33.32
CA CYS A 232 -45.29 50.43 -32.70
C CYS A 232 -45.97 50.27 -31.34
#